data_AF-A0A152AA78-F1
#
_entry.id   AF-A0A152AA78-F1
#
_cell.length_a   1.000
_cell.length_b   1.000
_cell.length_c   1.000
_cell.angle_alpha   90.00
_cell.angle_beta   90.00
_cell.angle_gamma   90.00
#
_symmetry.space_group_name_H-M   'P 1'
#
loop_
_entity.id
_entity.type
_entity.pdbx_description
1 polymer ?
#
loop_
_entity_poly.entity_id
_entity_poly.type
_entity_poly.pdbx_seq_one_letter_code
_entity_poly.pdbx_strand_id
1 'polypeptide(L)'
;MTKDKEETKSQTVNFPWKRLVAGAVAGTADVWACHPLDRVKTQLQNNPGKSIFQTFQDIISKGKGFSGGVYSLYEGILPMTAEAIVKVGIRYFAFQWFIDGYKQQFFQGKTMSKSETFTANLMGGAFAGTIESFIVVIPCELLKVRHMTQEHNRSFGLVFRDVLKEEGFRGLYKGGSATLLRQITNHMVRFPTFYAVSDYLKGGDHHKHLPVWQNLLAGGLAGTASTLVNNPLDTIKTRMQKQGQNLSSTQVIKSIYQDGGIRAYWAGCLPRILRVGPGQAITWAVLESTLKVLDKHF
;
A
#
# COMPACT_ATOMS: atom_id res chain seq x y z
N MET A 1 -48.44 10.19 -30.46
CA MET A 1 -47.18 10.93 -30.70
C MET A 1 -46.55 11.35 -29.37
N THR A 2 -46.37 10.39 -28.45
CA THR A 2 -46.01 10.65 -27.03
C THR A 2 -45.47 9.36 -26.37
N LYS A 3 -44.48 8.71 -27.00
CA LYS A 3 -43.71 7.63 -26.35
C LYS A 3 -42.19 7.68 -26.54
N ASP A 4 -41.67 8.58 -27.39
CA ASP A 4 -40.24 8.64 -27.71
C ASP A 4 -39.43 9.68 -26.91
N LYS A 5 -39.90 10.09 -25.72
CA LYS A 5 -39.19 11.08 -24.88
C LYS A 5 -38.64 10.55 -23.54
N GLU A 6 -38.76 9.26 -23.25
CA GLU A 6 -38.19 8.66 -22.03
C GLU A 6 -36.86 7.91 -22.25
N GLU A 7 -36.37 7.77 -23.48
CA GLU A 7 -35.08 7.11 -23.78
C GLU A 7 -33.84 7.99 -23.57
N THR A 8 -33.98 9.18 -22.99
CA THR A 8 -32.85 10.08 -22.69
C THR A 8 -32.62 10.27 -21.19
N LYS A 9 -32.77 9.21 -20.38
CA LYS A 9 -32.10 9.16 -19.07
C LYS A 9 -30.65 8.72 -19.29
N SER A 10 -29.82 9.73 -19.53
CA SER A 10 -28.37 9.77 -19.32
C SER A 10 -27.82 8.50 -18.65
N GLN A 11 -27.05 7.72 -19.41
CA GLN A 11 -26.06 6.77 -18.89
C GLN A 11 -25.00 7.57 -18.13
N THR A 12 -25.38 8.11 -16.97
CA THR A 12 -24.43 8.63 -16.00
C THR A 12 -23.68 7.44 -15.45
N VAL A 13 -22.39 7.36 -15.75
CA VAL A 13 -21.44 6.49 -15.08
C VAL A 13 -21.66 6.69 -13.59
N ASN A 14 -22.34 5.74 -12.94
CA ASN A 14 -22.76 5.89 -11.55
C ASN A 14 -21.51 5.70 -10.70
N PHE A 15 -20.75 6.78 -10.51
CA PHE A 15 -19.50 6.77 -9.79
C PHE A 15 -19.80 6.31 -8.36
N PRO A 16 -19.24 5.18 -7.89
CA PRO A 16 -19.56 4.63 -6.58
C PRO A 16 -18.83 5.43 -5.50
N TRP A 17 -19.18 6.71 -5.36
CA TRP A 17 -18.57 7.67 -4.45
C TRP A 17 -18.57 7.15 -3.01
N LYS A 18 -19.62 6.41 -2.62
CA LYS A 18 -19.70 5.74 -1.32
C LYS A 18 -18.52 4.79 -1.06
N ARG A 19 -18.09 4.02 -2.07
CA ARG A 19 -16.93 3.12 -1.98
C ARG A 19 -15.61 3.87 -1.94
N LEU A 20 -15.51 5.00 -2.63
CA LEU A 20 -14.33 5.87 -2.55
C LEU A 20 -14.21 6.46 -1.14
N VAL A 21 -15.29 7.02 -0.60
CA VAL A 21 -15.32 7.60 0.75
C VAL A 21 -15.04 6.52 1.80
N ALA A 22 -15.72 5.37 1.73
CA ALA A 22 -15.46 4.26 2.63
C ALA A 22 -14.02 3.74 2.54
N GLY A 23 -13.45 3.68 1.33
CA GLY A 23 -12.05 3.31 1.10
C GLY A 23 -11.07 4.33 1.69
N ALA A 24 -11.36 5.63 1.57
CA ALA A 24 -10.54 6.69 2.16
C ALA A 24 -10.57 6.62 3.70
N VAL A 25 -11.77 6.50 4.30
CA VAL A 25 -11.94 6.36 5.76
C VAL A 25 -11.28 5.09 6.30
N ALA A 26 -11.40 3.98 5.58
CA ALA A 26 -10.71 2.74 5.94
C ALA A 26 -9.19 2.87 5.87
N GLY A 27 -8.67 3.51 4.82
CA GLY A 27 -7.24 3.75 4.64
C GLY A 27 -6.67 4.69 5.72
N THR A 28 -7.39 5.74 6.09
CA THR A 28 -6.96 6.61 7.19
C THR A 28 -6.99 5.89 8.53
N ALA A 29 -8.03 5.09 8.82
CA ALA A 29 -8.08 4.31 10.04
C ALA A 29 -6.93 3.29 10.17
N ASP A 30 -6.55 2.60 9.07
CA ASP A 30 -5.38 1.72 9.06
C ASP A 30 -4.08 2.49 9.33
N VAL A 31 -3.90 3.65 8.67
CA VAL A 31 -2.75 4.52 8.92
C VAL A 31 -2.68 4.90 10.40
N TRP A 32 -3.78 5.34 10.99
CA TRP A 32 -3.82 5.76 12.39
C TRP A 32 -3.57 4.61 13.38
N ALA A 33 -4.12 3.43 13.12
CA ALA A 33 -3.90 2.28 13.98
C ALA A 33 -2.46 1.73 13.88
N CYS A 34 -1.88 1.73 12.68
CA CYS A 34 -0.58 1.13 12.42
C CYS A 34 0.61 2.11 12.51
N HIS A 35 0.36 3.42 12.56
CA HIS A 35 1.41 4.45 12.59
C HIS A 35 2.46 4.25 13.69
N PRO A 36 2.09 3.92 14.95
CA PRO A 36 3.09 3.69 16.00
C PRO A 36 4.06 2.55 15.65
N LEU A 37 3.54 1.46 15.08
CA LEU A 37 4.35 0.31 14.67
C LEU A 37 5.27 0.66 13.50
N ASP A 38 4.76 1.43 12.53
CA ASP A 38 5.57 1.89 11.39
C ASP A 38 6.70 2.81 11.83
N ARG A 39 6.44 3.71 12.78
CA ARG A 39 7.47 4.62 13.30
C ARG A 39 8.56 3.88 14.05
N VAL A 40 8.19 2.91 14.90
CA VAL A 40 9.16 2.05 15.60
C VAL A 40 9.98 1.23 14.59
N LYS A 41 9.33 0.65 13.59
CA LYS A 41 10.00 -0.10 12.52
C LYS A 41 11.01 0.76 11.78
N THR A 42 10.64 1.97 11.36
CA THR A 42 11.56 2.84 10.61
C THR A 42 12.75 3.27 11.47
N GLN A 43 12.54 3.59 12.74
CA GLN A 43 13.63 3.94 13.67
C GLN A 43 14.58 2.77 13.92
N LEU A 44 14.05 1.55 14.01
CA LEU A 44 14.85 0.33 14.16
C LEU A 44 15.64 -0.01 12.89
N GLN A 45 15.08 0.27 11.71
CA GLN A 45 15.77 0.11 10.42
C GLN A 45 16.93 1.11 10.26
N ASN A 46 16.75 2.33 10.75
CA ASN A 46 17.81 3.36 10.73
C ASN A 46 18.90 3.08 11.80
N ASN A 47 18.53 2.53 12.95
CA ASN A 47 19.41 2.25 14.10
C ASN A 47 19.47 0.75 14.47
N PRO A 48 20.13 -0.11 13.68
CA PRO A 48 20.26 -1.53 14.01
C PRO A 48 21.14 -1.71 15.25
N GLY A 49 20.65 -2.48 16.22
CA GLY A 49 21.30 -2.76 17.50
C GLY A 49 20.44 -2.37 18.71
N LYS A 50 19.41 -1.54 18.54
CA LYS A 50 18.45 -1.22 19.61
C LYS A 50 17.31 -2.25 19.65
N SER A 51 16.92 -2.67 20.85
CA SER A 51 15.71 -3.46 21.06
C SER A 51 14.45 -2.66 20.69
N ILE A 52 13.37 -3.34 20.34
CA ILE A 52 12.06 -2.73 20.05
C ILE A 52 11.61 -1.87 21.23
N PHE A 53 11.77 -2.39 22.46
CA PHE A 53 11.36 -1.70 23.68
C PHE A 53 12.21 -0.46 23.97
N GLN A 54 13.52 -0.56 23.75
CA GLN A 54 14.44 0.58 23.88
C GLN A 54 14.13 1.66 22.86
N THR A 55 13.83 1.29 21.61
CA THR A 55 13.44 2.23 20.56
C THR A 55 12.11 2.92 20.88
N PHE A 56 11.14 2.17 21.41
CA PHE A 56 9.87 2.71 21.85
C PHE A 56 10.04 3.73 22.99
N GLN A 57 10.84 3.37 24.01
CA GLN A 57 11.17 4.28 25.11
C GLN A 57 11.96 5.51 24.63
N ASP A 58 12.88 5.36 23.68
CA ASP A 58 13.66 6.46 23.08
C ASP A 58 12.74 7.44 22.32
N ILE A 59 11.75 6.95 21.58
CA ILE A 59 10.77 7.79 20.86
C ILE A 59 9.88 8.57 21.85
N ILE A 60 9.41 7.92 22.91
CA ILE A 60 8.55 8.55 23.93
C ILE A 60 9.33 9.58 24.75
N SER A 61 10.58 9.27 25.11
CA SER A 61 11.44 10.13 25.95
C SER A 61 12.05 11.30 25.19
N LYS A 62 12.28 11.19 23.88
CA LYS A 62 12.78 12.29 23.04
C LYS A 62 11.70 13.26 22.55
N GLY A 63 10.42 12.94 22.73
CA GLY A 63 9.32 13.84 22.38
C GLY A 63 9.36 15.12 23.23
N LYS A 64 9.50 16.30 22.61
CA LYS A 64 9.46 17.61 23.29
C LYS A 64 8.18 18.39 22.95
N GLY A 65 7.59 19.05 23.95
CA GLY A 65 6.46 19.98 23.78
C GLY A 65 5.07 19.31 23.71
N PHE A 66 4.15 19.88 22.92
CA PHE A 66 2.78 19.34 22.68
C PHE A 66 2.77 17.95 22.01
N SER A 67 3.95 17.48 21.57
CA SER A 67 4.23 16.15 21.01
C SER A 67 5.04 15.26 21.97
N GLY A 68 5.02 15.55 23.27
CA GLY A 68 5.69 14.76 24.30
C GLY A 68 4.99 13.43 24.59
N GLY A 69 5.76 12.42 25.01
CA GLY A 69 5.21 11.14 25.44
C GLY A 69 4.66 10.29 24.30
N VAL A 70 3.48 9.68 24.50
CA VAL A 70 2.85 8.75 23.53
C VAL A 70 2.47 9.46 22.21
N TYR A 71 2.23 10.77 22.23
CA TYR A 71 1.91 11.55 21.04
C TYR A 71 3.08 11.68 20.04
N SER A 72 4.33 11.48 20.49
CA SER A 72 5.48 11.45 19.60
C SER A 72 5.43 10.28 18.61
N LEU A 73 4.66 9.22 18.92
CA LEU A 73 4.43 8.08 18.03
C LEU A 73 3.59 8.44 16.80
N TYR A 74 2.83 9.55 16.86
CA TYR A 74 1.94 10.02 15.79
C TYR A 74 2.51 11.19 14.99
N GLU A 75 3.72 11.64 15.30
CA GLU A 75 4.37 12.69 14.54
C GLU A 75 4.65 12.22 13.09
N GLY A 76 4.22 13.03 12.12
CA GLY A 76 4.27 12.67 10.70
C GLY A 76 3.00 12.00 10.15
N ILE A 77 1.93 11.84 10.94
CA ILE A 77 0.71 11.16 10.49
C ILE A 77 -0.08 11.92 9.40
N LEU A 78 -0.02 13.26 9.40
CA LEU A 78 -0.74 14.09 8.45
C LEU A 78 -0.36 13.82 6.99
N PRO A 79 0.93 13.83 6.59
CA PRO A 79 1.30 13.48 5.22
C PRO A 79 0.95 12.01 4.88
N MET A 80 0.97 11.09 5.85
CA MET A 80 0.54 9.70 5.60
C MET A 80 -0.95 9.58 5.32
N THR A 81 -1.76 10.33 6.07
CA THR A 81 -3.22 10.37 5.92
C THR A 81 -3.59 11.00 4.57
N ALA A 82 -2.94 12.11 4.22
CA ALA A 82 -3.13 12.76 2.92
C ALA A 82 -2.75 11.82 1.76
N GLU A 83 -1.61 11.14 1.85
CA GLU A 83 -1.19 10.15 0.86
C GLU A 83 -2.23 9.03 0.71
N ALA A 84 -2.74 8.47 1.81
CA ALA A 84 -3.73 7.39 1.77
C ALA A 84 -5.02 7.82 1.05
N ILE A 85 -5.51 9.04 1.29
CA ILE A 85 -6.71 9.58 0.64
C ILE A 85 -6.46 9.77 -0.87
N VAL A 86 -5.36 10.44 -1.23
CA VAL A 86 -5.01 10.72 -2.64
C VAL A 86 -4.81 9.42 -3.42
N LYS A 87 -4.11 8.45 -2.81
CA LYS A 87 -3.91 7.10 -3.34
C LYS A 87 -5.23 6.41 -3.66
N VAL A 88 -6.19 6.41 -2.74
CA VAL A 88 -7.50 5.78 -2.95
C VAL A 88 -8.23 6.44 -4.11
N GLY A 89 -8.24 7.78 -4.16
CA GLY A 89 -8.90 8.53 -5.23
C GLY A 89 -8.36 8.19 -6.62
N ILE A 90 -7.03 8.26 -6.78
CA ILE A 90 -6.38 7.98 -8.08
C ILE A 90 -6.57 6.53 -8.50
N ARG A 91 -6.47 5.58 -7.56
CA ARG A 91 -6.70 4.17 -7.86
C ARG A 91 -8.12 3.91 -8.34
N TYR A 92 -9.13 4.45 -7.67
CA TYR A 92 -10.52 4.28 -8.10
C TYR A 92 -10.78 4.91 -9.46
N PHE A 93 -10.26 6.12 -9.69
CA PHE A 93 -10.41 6.80 -10.97
C PHE A 93 -9.73 6.03 -12.11
N ALA A 94 -8.48 5.61 -11.94
CA ALA A 94 -7.74 4.85 -12.94
C ALA A 94 -8.38 3.47 -13.21
N PHE A 95 -8.95 2.83 -12.19
CA PHE A 95 -9.67 1.56 -12.34
C PHE A 95 -10.95 1.74 -13.17
N GLN A 96 -11.76 2.75 -12.86
CA GLN A 96 -12.99 3.03 -13.62
C GLN A 96 -12.68 3.39 -15.06
N TRP A 97 -11.70 4.28 -15.27
CA TRP A 97 -11.26 4.67 -16.61
C TRP A 97 -10.83 3.46 -17.45
N PHE A 98 -10.10 2.51 -16.85
CA PHE A 98 -9.71 1.28 -17.53
C PHE A 98 -10.92 0.38 -17.84
N ILE A 99 -11.81 0.14 -16.88
CA ILE A 99 -12.97 -0.74 -17.06
C ILE A 99 -13.93 -0.16 -18.10
N ASP A 100 -14.16 1.15 -18.09
CA ASP A 100 -15.04 1.83 -19.05
C ASP A 100 -14.44 1.79 -20.45
N GLY A 101 -13.13 2.05 -20.58
CA GLY A 101 -12.41 1.90 -21.86
C GLY A 101 -12.42 0.46 -22.39
N TYR A 102 -12.19 -0.52 -21.51
CA TYR A 102 -12.20 -1.94 -21.86
C TYR A 102 -13.58 -2.40 -22.33
N LYS A 103 -14.65 -2.00 -21.63
CA LYS A 103 -16.04 -2.27 -22.03
C LYS A 103 -16.38 -1.66 -23.38
N GLN A 104 -15.96 -0.42 -23.63
CA GLN A 104 -16.22 0.27 -24.89
C GLN A 104 -15.49 -0.39 -26.06
N GLN A 105 -14.22 -0.76 -25.90
CA GLN A 105 -13.42 -1.37 -26.96
C GLN A 105 -13.82 -2.80 -27.30
N PHE A 106 -14.07 -3.64 -26.30
CA PHE A 106 -14.24 -5.09 -26.52
C PHE A 106 -15.71 -5.55 -26.52
N PHE A 107 -16.60 -4.84 -25.83
CA PHE A 107 -17.96 -5.32 -25.61
C PHE A 107 -19.04 -4.42 -26.23
N GLN A 108 -18.72 -3.21 -26.70
CA GLN A 108 -19.70 -2.27 -27.30
C GLN A 108 -21.01 -2.16 -26.49
N GLY A 109 -20.91 -2.18 -25.15
CA GLY A 109 -22.07 -2.13 -24.26
C GLY A 109 -22.76 -3.47 -23.93
N LYS A 110 -22.27 -4.61 -24.44
CA LYS A 110 -22.75 -5.95 -24.04
C LYS A 110 -22.22 -6.33 -22.65
N THR A 111 -23.01 -7.15 -21.94
CA THR A 111 -22.66 -7.68 -20.61
C THR A 111 -21.49 -8.65 -20.71
N MET A 112 -20.40 -8.38 -19.99
CA MET A 112 -19.24 -9.27 -19.90
C MET A 112 -19.61 -10.60 -19.23
N SER A 113 -19.05 -11.71 -19.72
CA SER A 113 -19.10 -13.00 -19.03
C SER A 113 -18.35 -12.92 -17.69
N LYS A 114 -18.61 -13.85 -16.76
CA LYS A 114 -17.96 -13.87 -15.43
C LYS A 114 -16.43 -13.98 -15.53
N SER A 115 -15.91 -14.78 -16.47
CA SER A 115 -14.47 -14.94 -16.69
C SER A 115 -13.82 -13.68 -17.27
N GLU A 116 -14.53 -13.01 -18.19
CA GLU A 116 -14.07 -11.76 -18.82
C GLU A 116 -14.12 -10.60 -17.84
N THR A 117 -15.19 -10.50 -17.05
CA THR A 117 -15.32 -9.51 -15.96
C THR A 117 -14.19 -9.67 -14.95
N PHE A 118 -13.86 -10.91 -14.60
CA PHE A 118 -12.77 -11.22 -13.69
C PHE A 118 -11.42 -10.78 -14.26
N THR A 119 -11.14 -11.14 -15.51
CA THR A 119 -9.88 -10.77 -16.20
C THR A 119 -9.76 -9.26 -16.37
N ALA A 120 -10.85 -8.59 -16.76
CA ALA A 120 -10.92 -7.13 -16.84
C ALA A 120 -10.67 -6.46 -15.49
N ASN A 121 -11.26 -6.98 -14.40
CA ASN A 121 -11.03 -6.47 -13.05
C ASN A 121 -9.58 -6.70 -12.58
N LEU A 122 -8.96 -7.82 -12.97
CA LEU A 122 -7.54 -8.08 -12.68
C LEU A 122 -6.63 -7.10 -13.40
N MET A 123 -6.82 -6.95 -14.72
CA MET A 123 -6.03 -6.02 -15.55
C MET A 123 -6.27 -4.57 -15.12
N GLY A 124 -7.52 -4.19 -14.86
CA GLY A 124 -7.86 -2.86 -14.37
C GLY A 124 -7.28 -2.60 -12.98
N GLY A 125 -7.25 -3.61 -12.11
CA GLY A 125 -6.60 -3.53 -10.81
C GLY A 125 -5.09 -3.32 -10.93
N ALA A 126 -4.43 -4.04 -11.84
CA ALA A 126 -3.00 -3.89 -12.11
C ALA A 126 -2.65 -2.53 -12.74
N PHE A 127 -3.45 -2.08 -13.71
CA PHE A 127 -3.31 -0.78 -14.34
C PHE A 127 -3.48 0.35 -13.32
N ALA A 128 -4.58 0.33 -12.57
CA ALA A 128 -4.86 1.32 -11.53
C ALA A 128 -3.75 1.38 -10.47
N GLY A 129 -3.25 0.21 -10.03
CA GLY A 129 -2.15 0.12 -9.08
C GLY A 129 -0.83 0.69 -9.62
N THR A 130 -0.57 0.53 -10.91
CA THR A 130 0.66 1.06 -11.55
C THR A 130 0.60 2.59 -11.65
N ILE A 131 -0.52 3.13 -12.12
CA ILE A 131 -0.73 4.59 -12.21
C ILE A 131 -0.67 5.24 -10.82
N GLU A 132 -1.36 4.66 -9.84
CA GLU A 132 -1.32 5.10 -8.44
C GLU A 132 0.11 5.07 -7.89
N SER A 133 0.83 3.98 -8.15
CA SER A 133 2.22 3.84 -7.68
C SER A 133 3.13 4.89 -8.28
N PHE A 134 2.99 5.16 -9.58
CA PHE A 134 3.83 6.12 -10.28
C PHE A 134 3.57 7.56 -9.82
N ILE A 135 2.30 7.95 -9.73
CA ILE A 135 1.91 9.34 -9.43
C ILE A 135 2.08 9.68 -7.94
N VAL A 136 1.76 8.74 -7.05
CA VAL A 136 1.66 9.03 -5.60
C VAL A 136 2.73 8.29 -4.81
N VAL A 137 2.79 6.97 -4.95
CA VAL A 137 3.58 6.14 -4.02
C VAL A 137 5.06 6.42 -4.15
N ILE A 138 5.61 6.47 -5.37
CA ILE A 138 7.04 6.71 -5.58
C ILE A 138 7.49 8.06 -4.99
N PRO A 139 6.88 9.22 -5.34
CA PRO A 139 7.30 10.49 -4.79
C PRO A 139 7.06 10.59 -3.28
N CYS A 140 5.91 10.09 -2.78
CA CYS A 140 5.61 10.17 -1.35
C CYS A 140 6.49 9.23 -0.51
N GLU A 141 6.81 8.02 -0.98
CA GLU A 141 7.76 7.12 -0.31
C GLU A 141 9.14 7.79 -0.19
N LEU A 142 9.64 8.43 -1.25
CA LEU A 142 10.93 9.14 -1.21
C LEU A 142 10.92 10.26 -0.17
N LEU A 143 9.87 11.10 -0.19
CA LEU A 143 9.75 12.23 0.73
C LEU A 143 9.60 11.76 2.19
N LYS A 144 8.83 10.70 2.42
CA LYS A 144 8.69 10.05 3.74
C LYS A 144 10.03 9.57 4.26
N VAL A 145 10.79 8.85 3.43
CA VAL A 145 12.13 8.37 3.81
C VAL A 145 13.00 9.56 4.18
N ARG A 146 13.13 10.58 3.32
CA ARG A 146 13.97 11.76 3.61
C ARG A 146 13.54 12.52 4.87
N HIS A 147 12.25 12.68 5.09
CA HIS A 147 11.72 13.33 6.28
C HIS A 147 12.03 12.54 7.56
N MET A 148 11.98 11.20 7.51
CA MET A 148 12.27 10.34 8.66
C MET A 148 13.76 10.14 8.95
N THR A 149 14.64 10.34 7.96
CA THR A 149 16.09 10.20 8.13
C THR A 149 16.77 11.49 8.62
N GLN A 150 16.13 12.65 8.50
CA GLN A 150 16.71 13.92 8.97
C GLN A 150 16.49 14.10 10.48
N GLU A 151 17.56 14.49 11.20
CA GLU A 151 17.52 14.71 12.66
C GLU A 151 16.73 15.96 13.08
N HIS A 152 16.46 16.88 12.15
CA HIS A 152 15.71 18.11 12.43
C HIS A 152 14.25 17.98 12.02
N ASN A 153 13.35 18.41 12.91
CA ASN A 153 11.89 18.40 12.75
C ASN A 153 11.41 19.40 11.67
N ARG A 154 11.81 19.20 10.42
CA ARG A 154 11.45 20.06 9.28
C ARG A 154 10.12 19.61 8.69
N SER A 155 9.25 20.57 8.39
CA SER A 155 7.96 20.32 7.73
C SER A 155 8.14 19.56 6.40
N PHE A 156 7.24 18.60 6.13
CA PHE A 156 7.21 17.80 4.90
C PHE A 156 7.22 18.66 3.63
N GLY A 157 6.56 19.82 3.65
CA GLY A 157 6.53 20.75 2.51
C GLY A 157 7.88 21.41 2.21
N LEU A 158 8.72 21.63 3.23
CA LEU A 158 10.07 22.15 3.04
C LEU A 158 10.97 21.09 2.40
N VAL A 159 10.89 19.84 2.87
CA VAL A 159 11.60 18.71 2.26
C VAL A 159 11.19 18.57 0.79
N PHE A 160 9.90 18.65 0.48
CA PHE A 160 9.43 18.61 -0.91
C PHE A 160 10.00 19.74 -1.78
N ARG A 161 9.99 20.98 -1.27
CA ARG A 161 10.53 22.15 -1.97
C ARG A 161 12.04 22.01 -2.21
N ASP A 162 12.76 21.51 -1.22
CA ASP A 162 14.22 21.36 -1.30
C ASP A 162 14.58 20.27 -2.32
N VAL A 163 13.85 19.13 -2.34
CA VAL A 163 14.02 18.11 -3.40
C VAL A 163 13.74 18.68 -4.80
N LEU A 164 12.67 19.46 -4.95
CA LEU A 164 12.36 20.09 -6.23
C LEU A 164 13.41 21.12 -6.67
N LYS A 165 13.97 21.89 -5.73
CA LYS A 165 15.00 22.91 -6.04
C LYS A 165 16.36 22.29 -6.33
N GLU A 166 16.76 21.27 -5.59
CA GLU A 166 18.10 20.68 -5.69
C GLU A 166 18.20 19.58 -6.75
N GLU A 167 17.15 18.78 -6.92
CA GLU A 167 17.17 17.59 -7.79
C GLU A 167 16.12 17.61 -8.91
N GLY A 168 15.24 18.61 -8.90
CA GLY A 168 14.15 18.75 -9.87
C GLY A 168 13.09 17.65 -9.79
N PHE A 169 12.19 17.63 -10.76
CA PHE A 169 11.13 16.63 -10.85
C PHE A 169 11.64 15.20 -11.00
N ARG A 170 12.80 14.99 -11.63
CA ARG A 170 13.43 13.66 -11.72
C ARG A 170 13.96 13.17 -10.37
N GLY A 171 14.31 14.08 -9.47
CA GLY A 171 14.69 13.77 -8.08
C GLY A 171 13.62 13.00 -7.33
N LEU A 172 12.34 13.34 -7.53
CA LEU A 172 11.19 12.68 -6.89
C LEU A 172 11.04 11.19 -7.24
N TYR A 173 11.63 10.76 -8.37
CA TYR A 173 11.57 9.38 -8.85
C TYR A 173 12.88 8.61 -8.61
N LYS A 174 13.86 9.18 -7.90
CA LYS A 174 15.08 8.46 -7.52
C LYS A 174 14.73 7.28 -6.61
N GLY A 175 15.15 6.07 -7.02
CA GLY A 175 14.76 4.83 -6.35
C GLY A 175 13.40 4.27 -6.78
N GLY A 176 12.71 4.94 -7.72
CA GLY A 176 11.43 4.52 -8.28
C GLY A 176 11.49 3.16 -8.96
N SER A 177 12.58 2.82 -9.67
CA SER A 177 12.78 1.49 -10.27
C SER A 177 12.78 0.37 -9.23
N ALA A 178 13.45 0.57 -8.09
CA ALA A 178 13.47 -0.38 -6.99
C ALA A 178 12.11 -0.47 -6.28
N THR A 179 11.35 0.63 -6.20
CA THR A 179 9.97 0.61 -5.67
C THR A 179 9.01 -0.07 -6.64
N LEU A 180 9.14 0.16 -7.95
CA LEU A 180 8.35 -0.53 -8.98
C LEU A 180 8.63 -2.02 -8.98
N LEU A 181 9.89 -2.44 -8.95
CA LEU A 181 10.26 -3.85 -8.84
C LEU A 181 9.62 -4.50 -7.61
N ARG A 182 9.69 -3.83 -6.46
CA ARG A 182 9.02 -4.26 -5.22
C ARG A 182 7.51 -4.43 -5.40
N GLN A 183 6.84 -3.48 -6.04
CA GLN A 183 5.39 -3.56 -6.27
C GLN A 183 5.04 -4.68 -7.25
N ILE A 184 5.80 -4.82 -8.34
CA ILE A 184 5.63 -5.87 -9.33
C ILE A 184 5.78 -7.24 -8.67
N THR A 185 6.87 -7.49 -7.95
CA THR A 185 7.09 -8.76 -7.24
C THR A 185 5.99 -9.03 -6.22
N ASN A 186 5.56 -8.01 -5.48
CA ASN A 186 4.47 -8.16 -4.51
C ASN A 186 3.15 -8.56 -5.20
N HIS A 187 2.79 -7.94 -6.31
CA HIS A 187 1.58 -8.29 -7.07
C HIS A 187 1.69 -9.67 -7.75
N MET A 188 2.85 -9.99 -8.33
CA MET A 188 3.11 -11.27 -8.99
C MET A 188 2.99 -12.47 -8.06
N VAL A 189 3.29 -12.31 -6.77
CA VAL A 189 3.13 -13.39 -5.79
C VAL A 189 1.76 -13.32 -5.13
N ARG A 190 1.32 -12.14 -4.70
CA ARG A 190 0.10 -11.98 -3.90
C ARG A 190 -1.15 -12.39 -4.66
N PHE A 191 -1.30 -12.03 -5.93
CA PHE A 191 -2.50 -12.37 -6.69
C PHE A 191 -2.61 -13.88 -6.95
N PRO A 192 -1.59 -14.56 -7.54
CA PRO A 192 -1.66 -16.00 -7.73
C PRO A 192 -1.84 -16.78 -6.42
N THR A 193 -1.14 -16.42 -5.34
CA THR A 193 -1.34 -17.08 -4.05
C THR A 193 -2.75 -16.86 -3.51
N PHE A 194 -3.28 -15.64 -3.62
CA PHE A 194 -4.67 -15.36 -3.21
C PHE A 194 -5.67 -16.22 -3.99
N TYR A 195 -5.48 -16.37 -5.31
CA TYR A 195 -6.36 -17.19 -6.13
C TYR A 195 -6.21 -18.68 -5.83
N ALA A 196 -4.99 -19.19 -5.72
CA ALA A 196 -4.75 -20.60 -5.39
C ALA A 196 -5.37 -20.97 -4.03
N VAL A 197 -5.19 -20.13 -3.02
CA VAL A 197 -5.78 -20.36 -1.68
C VAL A 197 -7.29 -20.20 -1.72
N SER A 198 -7.82 -19.19 -2.43
CA SER A 198 -9.26 -19.00 -2.55
C SER A 198 -9.93 -20.15 -3.31
N ASP A 199 -9.28 -20.70 -4.34
CA ASP A 199 -9.77 -21.82 -5.12
C ASP A 199 -9.76 -23.13 -4.31
N TYR A 200 -8.67 -23.36 -3.57
CA TYR A 200 -8.58 -24.47 -2.62
C TYR A 200 -9.68 -24.39 -1.55
N LEU A 201 -9.92 -23.22 -0.96
CA LEU A 201 -10.98 -23.02 0.03
C LEU A 201 -12.41 -23.16 -0.55
N LYS A 202 -12.57 -22.95 -1.86
CA LYS A 202 -13.84 -23.17 -2.57
C LYS A 202 -14.09 -24.64 -2.91
N GLY A 203 -13.06 -25.49 -2.87
CA GLY A 203 -13.20 -26.94 -3.03
C GLY A 203 -13.82 -27.37 -4.38
N GLY A 204 -13.57 -26.62 -5.45
CA GLY A 204 -14.12 -26.90 -6.79
C GLY A 204 -15.49 -26.27 -7.07
N ASP A 205 -16.09 -25.59 -6.10
CA ASP A 205 -17.37 -24.89 -6.30
C ASP A 205 -17.16 -23.39 -6.55
N HIS A 206 -17.06 -23.02 -7.84
CA HIS A 206 -16.83 -21.64 -8.25
C HIS A 206 -17.99 -20.68 -7.90
N HIS A 207 -19.16 -21.20 -7.48
CA HIS A 207 -20.33 -20.42 -7.10
C HIS A 207 -20.37 -20.04 -5.62
N LYS A 208 -19.47 -20.58 -4.78
CA LYS A 208 -19.47 -20.32 -3.34
C LYS A 208 -18.86 -18.95 -3.03
N HIS A 209 -19.66 -18.06 -2.44
CA HIS A 209 -19.15 -16.86 -1.79
C HIS A 209 -18.41 -17.26 -0.52
N LEU A 210 -17.11 -16.98 -0.48
CA LEU A 210 -16.28 -17.24 0.71
C LEU A 210 -16.71 -16.29 1.84
N PRO A 211 -16.98 -16.79 3.06
CA PRO A 211 -17.20 -15.95 4.23
C PRO A 211 -15.98 -15.08 4.51
N VAL A 212 -16.19 -13.94 5.18
CA VAL A 212 -15.17 -12.92 5.44
C VAL A 212 -13.90 -13.50 6.06
N TRP A 213 -14.02 -14.43 7.00
CA TRP A 213 -12.86 -15.07 7.64
C TRP A 213 -12.01 -15.91 6.66
N GLN A 214 -12.62 -16.55 5.66
CA GLN A 214 -11.90 -17.30 4.61
C GLN A 214 -11.20 -16.36 3.63
N ASN A 215 -11.83 -15.24 3.28
CA ASN A 215 -11.19 -14.20 2.47
C ASN A 215 -10.03 -13.53 3.21
N LEU A 216 -10.16 -13.32 4.52
CA LEU A 216 -9.08 -12.81 5.37
C LEU A 216 -7.94 -13.83 5.50
N LEU A 217 -8.25 -15.13 5.62
CA LEU A 217 -7.26 -16.20 5.62
C LEU A 217 -6.50 -16.25 4.29
N ALA A 218 -7.21 -16.24 3.16
CA ALA A 218 -6.63 -16.22 1.82
C ALA A 218 -5.76 -14.96 1.61
N GLY A 219 -6.25 -13.80 2.04
CA GLY A 219 -5.52 -12.53 1.98
C GLY A 219 -4.29 -12.51 2.89
N GLY A 220 -4.38 -13.10 4.07
CA GLY A 220 -3.29 -13.23 5.05
C GLY A 220 -2.19 -14.17 4.56
N LEU A 221 -2.56 -15.34 4.04
CA LEU A 221 -1.61 -16.29 3.46
C LEU A 221 -0.94 -15.72 2.21
N ALA A 222 -1.71 -15.07 1.33
CA ALA A 222 -1.18 -14.38 0.15
C ALA A 222 -0.21 -13.25 0.53
N GLY A 223 -0.55 -12.44 1.54
CA GLY A 223 0.32 -11.38 2.04
C GLY A 223 1.57 -11.93 2.75
N THR A 224 1.47 -13.08 3.41
CA THR A 224 2.61 -13.77 4.04
C THR A 224 3.56 -14.30 2.98
N ALA A 225 3.04 -15.00 1.98
CA ALA A 225 3.84 -15.53 0.86
C ALA A 225 4.53 -14.40 0.08
N SER A 226 3.81 -13.32 -0.24
CA SER A 226 4.41 -12.18 -0.94
C SER A 226 5.47 -11.48 -0.10
N THR A 227 5.25 -11.40 1.22
CA THR A 227 6.24 -10.85 2.16
C THR A 227 7.50 -11.73 2.21
N LEU A 228 7.37 -13.05 2.25
CA LEU A 228 8.52 -13.97 2.29
C LEU A 228 9.39 -13.88 1.04
N VAL A 229 8.77 -13.75 -0.14
CA VAL A 229 9.50 -13.61 -1.41
C VAL A 229 10.15 -12.23 -1.54
N ASN A 230 9.49 -11.18 -1.05
CA ASN A 230 9.97 -9.81 -1.20
C ASN A 230 10.95 -9.37 -0.09
N ASN A 231 11.03 -10.11 1.02
CA ASN A 231 11.87 -9.72 2.16
C ASN A 231 13.38 -9.65 1.83
N PRO A 232 13.97 -10.59 1.05
CA PRO A 232 15.37 -10.49 0.66
C PRO A 232 15.67 -9.23 -0.16
N LEU A 233 14.78 -8.88 -1.10
CA LEU A 233 14.92 -7.68 -1.94
C LEU A 233 14.87 -6.40 -1.10
N ASP A 234 13.94 -6.34 -0.15
CA ASP A 234 13.83 -5.18 0.75
C ASP A 234 15.03 -5.09 1.70
N THR A 235 15.57 -6.21 2.17
CA THR A 235 16.79 -6.23 3.01
C THR A 235 18.01 -5.73 2.23
N ILE A 236 18.18 -6.15 0.98
CA ILE A 236 19.26 -5.66 0.11
C ILE A 236 19.09 -4.16 -0.15
N LYS A 237 17.88 -3.71 -0.50
CA LYS A 237 17.59 -2.30 -0.78
C LYS A 237 17.86 -1.41 0.43
N THR A 238 17.35 -1.78 1.60
CA THR A 238 17.56 -1.00 2.84
C THR A 238 19.03 -0.90 3.21
N ARG A 239 19.79 -1.99 3.09
CA ARG A 239 21.22 -2.00 3.40
C ARG A 239 22.06 -1.19 2.41
N MET A 240 21.71 -1.25 1.12
CA MET A 240 22.32 -0.43 0.07
C MET A 240 22.02 1.06 0.28
N GLN A 241 20.80 1.41 0.68
CA GLN A 241 20.45 2.80 1.02
C GLN A 241 21.16 3.29 2.28
N LYS A 242 21.45 2.39 3.24
CA LYS A 242 22.13 2.73 4.48
C LYS A 242 23.64 2.94 4.32
N GLN A 243 24.31 2.15 3.48
CA GLN A 243 25.76 2.23 3.30
C GLN A 243 26.21 3.35 2.34
N GLY A 244 25.27 4.09 1.75
CA GLY A 244 25.57 5.12 0.75
C GLY A 244 25.92 4.53 -0.62
N GLN A 245 25.79 5.32 -1.68
CA GLN A 245 25.91 4.89 -3.09
C GLN A 245 27.28 4.32 -3.51
N ASN A 246 28.22 4.11 -2.59
CA ASN A 246 29.59 3.70 -2.88
C ASN A 246 29.83 2.18 -2.94
N LEU A 247 28.81 1.35 -2.67
CA LEU A 247 28.94 -0.11 -2.76
C LEU A 247 28.10 -0.70 -3.89
N SER A 248 28.75 -1.55 -4.69
CA SER A 248 28.08 -2.32 -5.74
C SER A 248 27.08 -3.30 -5.12
N SER A 249 25.93 -3.54 -5.78
CA SER A 249 24.88 -4.44 -5.30
C SER A 249 25.41 -5.82 -4.91
N THR A 250 26.45 -6.31 -5.60
CA THR A 250 27.11 -7.59 -5.30
C THR A 250 27.90 -7.57 -3.99
N GLN A 251 28.52 -6.43 -3.64
CA GLN A 251 29.22 -6.24 -2.37
C GLN A 251 28.24 -6.19 -1.20
N VAL A 252 27.09 -5.54 -1.38
CA VAL A 252 26.02 -5.51 -0.36
C VAL A 252 25.49 -6.93 -0.11
N ILE A 253 25.20 -7.68 -1.17
CA ILE A 253 24.75 -9.08 -1.08
C ILE A 253 25.79 -9.92 -0.32
N LYS A 254 27.07 -9.81 -0.68
CA LYS A 254 28.15 -10.55 0.00
C LYS A 254 28.27 -10.14 1.47
N SER A 255 28.10 -8.86 1.80
CA SER A 255 28.13 -8.37 3.19
C SER A 255 26.97 -8.92 4.04
N ILE A 256 25.77 -9.05 3.47
CA ILE A 256 24.62 -9.65 4.17
C ILE A 256 24.89 -11.12 4.49
N TYR A 257 25.45 -11.84 3.52
CA TYR A 257 25.81 -13.24 3.70
C TYR A 257 26.92 -13.42 4.76
N GLN A 258 27.90 -12.52 4.81
CA GLN A 258 28.99 -12.55 5.79
C GLN A 258 28.53 -12.24 7.22
N ASP A 259 27.54 -11.36 7.40
CA ASP A 259 27.06 -10.97 8.74
C ASP A 259 26.20 -12.03 9.44
N GLY A 260 25.43 -12.82 8.69
CA GLY A 260 24.46 -13.74 9.29
C GLY A 260 23.96 -14.85 8.37
N GLY A 261 24.68 -15.11 7.28
CA GLY A 261 24.35 -16.14 6.30
C GLY A 261 23.00 -15.92 5.62
N ILE A 262 22.37 -17.01 5.20
CA ILE A 262 21.09 -16.97 4.47
C ILE A 262 19.94 -16.41 5.33
N ARG A 263 19.99 -16.58 6.66
CA ARG A 263 18.94 -16.10 7.57
C ARG A 263 18.89 -14.58 7.66
N ALA A 264 20.01 -13.90 7.40
CA ALA A 264 20.07 -12.44 7.41
C ALA A 264 19.15 -11.78 6.37
N TYR A 265 18.86 -12.45 5.24
CA TYR A 265 17.92 -11.94 4.22
C TYR A 265 16.45 -11.98 4.66
N TRP A 266 16.11 -12.82 5.64
CA TRP A 266 14.76 -12.90 6.22
C TRP A 266 14.64 -12.18 7.57
N ALA A 267 15.69 -11.46 7.99
CA ALA A 267 15.61 -10.61 9.17
C ALA A 267 14.48 -9.57 9.02
N GLY A 268 13.66 -9.41 10.06
CA GLY A 268 12.51 -8.48 10.04
C GLY A 268 11.26 -8.98 9.31
N CYS A 269 11.25 -10.22 8.80
CA CYS A 269 10.08 -10.79 8.13
C CYS A 269 8.90 -11.02 9.10
N LEU A 270 9.18 -11.51 10.32
CA LEU A 270 8.17 -11.84 11.32
C LEU A 270 7.29 -10.63 11.73
N PRO A 271 7.85 -9.47 12.11
CA PRO A 271 7.05 -8.26 12.38
C PRO A 271 6.16 -7.85 11.20
N ARG A 272 6.63 -8.08 9.96
CA ARG A 272 5.90 -7.71 8.76
C ARG A 272 4.71 -8.64 8.51
N ILE A 273 4.89 -9.94 8.68
CA ILE A 273 3.80 -10.92 8.62
C ILE A 273 2.77 -10.64 9.72
N LEU A 274 3.23 -10.37 10.94
CA LEU A 274 2.36 -10.03 12.08
C LEU A 274 1.55 -8.75 11.84
N ARG A 275 2.05 -7.80 11.04
CA ARG A 275 1.30 -6.58 10.66
C ARG A 275 0.22 -6.85 9.61
N VAL A 276 0.43 -7.80 8.69
CA VAL A 276 -0.51 -8.03 7.57
C VAL A 276 -1.90 -8.39 8.07
N GLY A 277 -2.02 -9.31 9.04
CA GLY A 277 -3.32 -9.75 9.55
C GLY A 277 -4.14 -8.60 10.17
N PRO A 278 -3.65 -7.93 11.23
CA PRO A 278 -4.35 -6.84 11.89
C PRO A 278 -4.68 -5.67 10.96
N GLY A 279 -3.74 -5.21 10.13
CA GLY A 279 -3.99 -4.09 9.22
C GLY A 279 -5.09 -4.40 8.19
N GLN A 280 -5.10 -5.62 7.66
CA GLN A 280 -6.17 -6.06 6.74
C GLN A 280 -7.52 -6.16 7.46
N ALA A 281 -7.55 -6.64 8.70
CA ALA A 281 -8.78 -6.74 9.49
C ALA A 281 -9.37 -5.36 9.81
N ILE A 282 -8.53 -4.39 10.22
CA ILE A 282 -8.95 -3.01 10.51
C ILE A 282 -9.51 -2.34 9.26
N THR A 283 -8.79 -2.43 8.14
CA THR A 283 -9.22 -1.84 6.87
C THR A 283 -10.59 -2.37 6.46
N TRP A 284 -10.80 -3.69 6.52
CA TRP A 284 -12.09 -4.29 6.16
C TRP A 284 -13.21 -3.92 7.13
N ALA A 285 -12.96 -3.96 8.43
CA ALA A 285 -13.96 -3.63 9.44
C ALA A 285 -14.47 -2.18 9.29
N VAL A 286 -13.54 -1.23 9.06
CA VAL A 286 -13.88 0.18 8.86
C VAL A 286 -14.57 0.40 7.52
N LEU A 287 -14.12 -0.29 6.46
CA LEU A 287 -14.76 -0.22 5.15
C LEU A 287 -16.23 -0.65 5.22
N GLU A 288 -16.51 -1.82 5.80
CA GLU A 288 -17.88 -2.34 5.94
C GLU A 288 -18.74 -1.44 6.81
N SER A 289 -18.21 -0.98 7.95
CA SER A 289 -18.94 -0.10 8.86
C SER A 289 -19.31 1.21 8.19
N THR A 290 -18.37 1.80 7.44
CA THR A 290 -18.60 3.05 6.71
C THR A 290 -19.61 2.87 5.58
N LEU A 291 -19.53 1.77 4.83
CA LEU A 291 -20.52 1.46 3.79
C LEU A 291 -21.93 1.28 4.37
N LYS A 292 -22.07 0.54 5.48
CA LYS A 292 -23.35 0.36 6.18
C LYS A 292 -23.96 1.69 6.63
N VAL A 293 -23.13 2.62 7.12
CA VAL A 293 -23.59 3.96 7.54
C VAL A 293 -24.02 4.79 6.33
N LEU A 294 -23.21 4.78 5.26
CA LEU A 294 -23.50 5.53 4.03
C LEU A 294 -24.75 5.02 3.31
N ASP A 295 -24.96 3.70 3.27
CA ASP A 295 -26.15 3.09 2.65
C ASP A 295 -27.42 3.27 3.49
N LYS A 296 -27.28 3.53 4.79
CA LYS A 296 -28.41 3.80 5.69
C LYS A 296 -28.89 5.26 5.62
N HIS A 297 -28.00 6.21 5.30
CA HIS A 297 -28.31 7.65 5.36
C HIS A 297 -28.37 8.34 3.99
N PHE A 298 -27.86 7.72 2.93
CA PHE A 298 -27.83 8.24 1.55
C PHE A 298 -28.15 7.13 0.56
#